data_AF-A0A2H3IQH4-F1
#
_entry.id   AF-A0A2H3IQH4-F1
#
_cell.length_a   1.000
_cell.length_b   1.000
_cell.length_c   1.000
_cell.angle_alpha   90.00
_cell.angle_beta   90.00
_cell.angle_gamma   90.00
#
_symmetry.space_group_name_H-M   'P 1'
#
loop_
_entity.id
_entity.type
_entity.pdbx_description
1 polymer ?
#
loop_
_entity_poly.entity_id
_entity_poly.type
_entity_poly.pdbx_seq_one_letter_code
_entity_poly.pdbx_strand_id
1 'polypeptide(L)'
;MPINETTSRFQVDGAISFALRHILPNLRSSDMTGLFQTWNFPYEGDDLKLYTFLWSIRHQENVLRLTYGAPEDPAKLKEQLILKGLTLRALRKEIGHYTREKPIDSIIRCMLVLAVNAKDRERIYREPSPFTPMFMGLHVLEAYGSRDYSFLHWTVMYKLLEKHGGIETLRLFGLAWQLSITDFTNAAHTLRKPLYPILDVYGRKLDLHPPLLLFAPYGCGYSDGQWQTPGSGFNELVFMQQPVHGELVTVFCHVGELSYVMDHMSTRSCDAQLLDLLGDSRGLVHHRLFSLPNEDDTSDKILQQLDNGPSIGGGHKRCLELYHTCRLAMLLYATHVTFPVPRSIAVRR
;
A
#
# COMPACT_ATOMS: atom_id res chain seq x y z
N MET A 1 28.58 14.12 -1.90
CA MET A 1 28.85 15.52 -1.50
C MET A 1 28.24 15.80 -0.13
N PRO A 2 28.98 16.35 0.85
CA PRO A 2 28.37 16.84 2.10
C PRO A 2 27.50 18.07 1.80
N ILE A 3 26.24 18.04 2.26
CA ILE A 3 25.26 19.10 2.01
C ILE A 3 25.41 20.24 3.03
N ASN A 4 25.91 19.93 4.23
CA ASN A 4 26.28 20.88 5.29
C ASN A 4 27.29 20.24 6.27
N GLU A 5 27.85 21.03 7.21
CA GLU A 5 28.81 20.54 8.22
C GLU A 5 28.26 19.37 9.06
N THR A 6 26.96 19.35 9.35
CA THR A 6 26.34 18.29 10.13
C THR A 6 26.25 16.97 9.33
N THR A 7 25.96 17.05 8.03
CA THR A 7 25.86 15.89 7.14
C THR A 7 27.19 15.37 6.62
N SER A 8 28.27 16.14 6.74
CA SER A 8 29.64 15.67 6.47
C SER A 8 30.03 14.45 7.30
N ARG A 9 29.37 14.24 8.44
CA ARG A 9 29.58 13.11 9.35
C ARG A 9 28.79 11.85 8.94
N PHE A 10 27.92 11.96 7.94
CA PHE A 10 27.09 10.87 7.45
C PHE A 10 27.51 10.49 6.02
N GLN A 11 27.45 9.21 5.68
CA GLN A 11 27.77 8.73 4.33
C GLN A 11 26.59 8.98 3.35
N VAL A 12 26.25 10.24 3.09
CA VAL A 12 25.10 10.65 2.27
C VAL A 12 25.05 9.93 0.91
N ASP A 13 26.20 9.85 0.23
CA ASP A 13 26.31 9.20 -1.09
C ASP A 13 25.99 7.70 -1.02
N GLY A 14 26.35 7.04 0.09
CA GLY A 14 26.01 5.64 0.34
C GLY A 14 24.50 5.43 0.54
N ALA A 15 23.83 6.35 1.25
CA ALA A 15 22.38 6.29 1.41
C ALA A 15 21.65 6.48 0.07
N ILE A 16 22.07 7.46 -0.73
CA ILE A 16 21.52 7.72 -2.07
C ILE A 16 21.69 6.48 -2.97
N SER A 17 22.90 5.92 -3.01
CA SER A 17 23.21 4.72 -3.80
C SER A 17 22.33 3.54 -3.39
N PHE A 18 22.15 3.32 -2.09
CA PHE A 18 21.27 2.27 -1.58
C PHE A 18 19.81 2.48 -2.00
N ALA A 19 19.29 3.71 -1.87
CA ALA A 19 17.92 4.05 -2.25
C ALA A 19 17.64 3.77 -3.73
N LEU A 20 18.56 4.20 -4.61
CA LEU A 20 18.47 4.01 -6.06
C LEU A 20 18.56 2.54 -6.49
N ARG A 21 19.28 1.70 -5.74
CA ARG A 21 19.49 0.30 -6.11
C ARG A 21 18.42 -0.65 -5.55
N HIS A 22 17.90 -0.36 -4.37
CA HIS A 22 17.12 -1.34 -3.61
C HIS A 22 15.71 -0.89 -3.25
N ILE A 23 15.44 0.42 -3.21
CA ILE A 23 14.14 0.94 -2.78
C ILE A 23 13.33 1.43 -3.98
N LEU A 24 13.86 2.42 -4.71
CA LEU A 24 13.09 3.10 -5.76
C LEU A 24 12.65 2.19 -6.90
N PRO A 25 13.51 1.31 -7.47
CA PRO A 25 13.09 0.43 -8.57
C PRO A 25 11.94 -0.50 -8.17
N ASN A 26 11.94 -0.97 -6.93
CA ASN A 26 10.92 -1.86 -6.41
C ASN A 26 9.63 -1.13 -5.98
N LEU A 27 9.71 0.18 -5.74
CA LEU A 27 8.53 1.04 -5.49
C LEU A 27 7.85 1.43 -6.81
N ARG A 28 8.63 1.92 -7.78
CA ARG A 28 8.18 2.38 -9.08
C ARG A 28 9.37 2.51 -10.02
N SER A 29 9.39 1.73 -11.10
CA SER A 29 10.54 1.71 -12.00
C SER A 29 10.45 2.76 -13.11
N SER A 30 9.27 3.00 -13.68
CA SER A 30 9.09 3.93 -14.81
C SER A 30 9.19 5.41 -14.43
N ASP A 31 8.64 5.80 -13.28
CA ASP A 31 8.65 7.19 -12.77
C ASP A 31 9.81 7.47 -11.79
N MET A 32 10.86 6.64 -11.81
CA MET A 32 11.95 6.68 -10.83
C MET A 32 12.60 8.06 -10.73
N THR A 33 12.80 8.75 -11.86
CA THR A 33 13.43 10.07 -11.89
C THR A 33 12.62 11.12 -11.13
N GLY A 34 11.29 11.14 -11.28
CA GLY A 34 10.42 12.08 -10.58
C GLY A 34 10.38 11.81 -9.08
N LEU A 35 10.27 10.54 -8.69
CA LEU A 35 10.35 10.14 -7.27
C LEU A 35 11.71 10.47 -6.67
N PHE A 36 12.79 10.23 -7.40
CA PHE A 36 14.15 10.52 -6.96
C PHE A 36 14.39 12.02 -6.79
N GLN A 37 13.98 12.85 -7.75
CA GLN A 37 14.10 14.32 -7.64
C GLN A 37 13.37 14.83 -6.39
N THR A 38 12.16 14.33 -6.17
CA THR A 38 11.35 14.63 -4.99
C THR A 38 12.00 14.14 -3.69
N TRP A 39 12.72 13.02 -3.77
CA TRP A 39 13.43 12.46 -2.64
C TRP A 39 14.75 13.15 -2.36
N ASN A 40 15.43 13.70 -3.37
CA ASN A 40 16.85 13.97 -3.29
C ASN A 40 17.29 15.42 -3.61
N PHE A 41 16.54 16.27 -4.31
CA PHE A 41 17.13 17.56 -4.73
C PHE A 41 16.16 18.70 -5.06
N PRO A 42 16.51 19.97 -4.75
CA PRO A 42 17.58 20.42 -3.84
C PRO A 42 17.09 20.49 -2.37
N TYR A 43 18.00 20.17 -1.44
CA TYR A 43 17.78 20.29 0.01
C TYR A 43 18.11 21.69 0.55
N GLU A 44 18.42 22.67 -0.31
CA GLU A 44 18.92 23.98 0.11
C GLU A 44 17.93 24.66 1.08
N GLY A 45 18.31 24.68 2.36
CA GLY A 45 17.52 25.25 3.45
C GLY A 45 16.40 24.37 4.02
N ASP A 46 16.18 23.14 3.53
CA ASP A 46 15.12 22.23 3.99
C ASP A 46 15.70 21.04 4.79
N ASP A 47 16.13 21.36 6.02
CA ASP A 47 16.64 20.40 7.00
C ASP A 47 15.67 19.24 7.25
N LEU A 48 14.36 19.52 7.23
CA LEU A 48 13.34 18.50 7.49
C LEU A 48 13.33 17.43 6.40
N LYS A 49 13.31 17.83 5.12
CA LYS A 49 13.42 16.88 4.01
C LYS A 49 14.71 16.07 4.08
N LEU A 50 15.84 16.72 4.32
CA LEU A 50 17.15 16.09 4.35
C LEU A 50 17.26 15.02 5.44
N TYR A 51 16.96 15.39 6.69
CA TYR A 51 17.08 14.44 7.80
C TYR A 51 16.04 13.34 7.72
N THR A 52 14.81 13.64 7.26
CA THR A 52 13.78 12.63 7.02
C THR A 52 14.26 11.58 6.02
N PHE A 53 14.80 12.02 4.88
CA PHE A 53 15.34 11.12 3.86
C PHE A 53 16.49 10.27 4.40
N LEU A 54 17.52 10.91 4.98
CA LEU A 54 18.69 10.18 5.48
C LEU A 54 18.30 9.16 6.54
N TRP A 55 17.43 9.54 7.49
CA TRP A 55 16.95 8.64 8.51
C TRP A 55 16.15 7.48 7.91
N SER A 56 15.19 7.76 7.01
CA SER A 56 14.34 6.71 6.41
C SER A 56 15.15 5.66 5.67
N ILE A 57 16.13 6.11 4.87
CA ILE A 57 16.95 5.23 4.05
C ILE A 57 17.88 4.39 4.93
N ARG A 58 18.52 5.00 5.93
CA ARG A 58 19.40 4.27 6.88
C ARG A 58 18.63 3.27 7.72
N HIS A 59 17.43 3.63 8.15
CA HIS A 59 16.56 2.70 8.86
C HIS A 59 16.22 1.49 7.97
N GLN A 60 15.80 1.73 6.72
CA GLN A 60 15.46 0.67 5.78
C GLN A 60 16.67 -0.23 5.46
N GLU A 61 17.85 0.35 5.21
CA GLU A 61 19.09 -0.39 4.99
C GLU A 61 19.40 -1.32 6.16
N ASN A 62 19.28 -0.81 7.39
CA ASN A 62 19.55 -1.61 8.58
C ASN A 62 18.54 -2.74 8.77
N VAL A 63 17.26 -2.48 8.52
CA VAL A 63 16.21 -3.51 8.59
C VAL A 63 16.47 -4.64 7.58
N LEU A 64 16.79 -4.31 6.33
CA LEU A 64 17.11 -5.33 5.33
C LEU A 64 18.38 -6.10 5.71
N ARG A 65 19.44 -5.43 6.16
CA ARG A 65 20.67 -6.09 6.64
C ARG A 65 20.38 -7.11 7.74
N LEU A 66 19.64 -6.71 8.77
CA LEU A 66 19.29 -7.58 9.89
C LEU A 66 18.37 -8.74 9.46
N THR A 67 17.46 -8.48 8.51
CA THR A 67 16.56 -9.49 7.94
C THR A 67 17.34 -10.57 7.20
N TYR A 68 18.37 -10.19 6.44
CA TYR A 68 19.25 -11.13 5.73
C TYR A 68 20.42 -11.66 6.58
N GLY A 69 20.31 -11.59 7.91
CA GLY A 69 21.23 -12.28 8.82
C GLY A 69 22.52 -11.54 9.16
N ALA A 70 22.67 -10.26 8.77
CA ALA A 70 23.81 -9.47 9.24
C ALA A 70 23.76 -9.28 10.77
N PRO A 71 24.92 -9.26 11.46
CA PRO A 71 24.97 -8.99 12.88
C PRO A 71 24.54 -7.54 13.17
N GLU A 72 24.06 -7.31 14.40
CA GLU A 72 23.80 -5.96 14.88
C GLU A 72 25.09 -5.13 14.90
N ASP A 73 24.97 -3.88 14.45
CA ASP A 73 26.08 -2.94 14.36
C ASP A 73 25.76 -1.71 15.23
N PRO A 74 26.38 -1.57 16.42
CA PRO A 74 26.13 -0.45 17.32
C PRO A 74 26.42 0.91 16.69
N ALA A 75 27.38 1.01 15.77
CA ALA A 75 27.73 2.26 15.10
C ALA A 75 26.60 2.70 14.16
N LYS A 76 26.05 1.77 13.37
CA LYS A 76 24.91 2.05 12.49
C LYS A 76 23.63 2.36 13.27
N LEU A 77 23.42 1.71 14.42
CA LEU A 77 22.30 2.05 15.30
C LEU A 77 22.45 3.46 15.88
N LYS A 78 23.66 3.83 16.33
CA LYS A 78 23.96 5.17 16.83
C LYS A 78 23.71 6.23 15.74
N GLU A 79 24.15 5.99 14.51
CA GLU A 79 23.89 6.89 13.37
C GLU A 79 22.38 7.09 13.16
N GLN A 80 21.60 6.00 13.12
CA GLN A 80 20.14 6.08 12.96
C GLN A 80 19.47 6.88 14.07
N LEU A 81 19.87 6.68 15.33
CA LEU A 81 19.31 7.43 16.46
C LEU A 81 19.64 8.93 16.39
N ILE A 82 20.86 9.28 15.95
CA ILE A 82 21.25 10.67 15.73
C ILE A 82 20.39 11.29 14.62
N LEU A 83 20.23 10.60 13.48
CA LEU A 83 19.41 11.05 12.35
C LEU A 83 17.93 11.18 12.73
N LYS A 84 17.39 10.24 13.51
CA LYS A 84 16.03 10.32 14.08
C LYS A 84 15.87 11.55 14.96
N GLY A 85 16.85 11.81 15.83
CA GLY A 85 16.86 13.00 16.69
C GLY A 85 16.93 14.31 15.90
N LEU A 86 17.73 14.36 14.83
CA LEU A 86 17.80 15.51 13.91
C LEU A 86 16.46 15.73 13.19
N THR A 87 15.85 14.64 12.70
CA THR A 87 14.53 14.67 12.04
C THR A 87 13.45 15.23 12.95
N LEU A 88 13.36 14.74 14.19
CA LEU A 88 12.38 15.22 15.17
C LEU A 88 12.58 16.70 15.55
N ARG A 89 13.83 17.16 15.66
CA ARG A 89 14.14 18.58 15.91
C ARG A 89 13.74 19.45 14.72
N ALA A 90 14.06 19.03 13.49
CA ALA A 90 13.67 19.75 12.29
C ALA A 90 12.14 19.80 12.14
N LEU A 91 11.44 18.70 12.42
CA LEU A 91 9.98 18.64 12.39
C LEU A 91 9.37 19.61 13.40
N ARG A 92 9.87 19.62 14.64
CA ARG A 92 9.41 20.56 15.67
C ARG A 92 9.62 22.02 15.26
N LYS A 93 10.77 22.33 14.66
CA LYS A 93 11.07 23.67 14.13
C LYS A 93 10.09 24.04 13.02
N GLU A 94 9.86 23.16 12.05
CA GLU A 94 8.98 23.42 10.92
C GLU A 94 7.53 23.62 11.37
N ILE A 95 7.02 22.77 12.27
CA ILE A 95 5.68 22.93 12.86
C ILE A 95 5.56 24.26 13.61
N GLY A 96 6.59 24.65 14.36
CA GLY A 96 6.59 25.91 15.13
C GLY A 96 6.57 27.17 14.28
N HIS A 97 7.02 27.10 13.02
CA HIS A 97 7.05 28.21 12.07
C HIS A 97 6.06 28.02 10.91
N TYR A 98 5.23 26.98 10.95
CA TYR A 98 4.34 26.65 9.85
C TYR A 98 3.26 27.72 9.71
N THR A 99 3.28 28.43 8.58
CA THR A 99 2.19 29.27 8.12
C THR A 99 1.40 28.49 7.07
N ARG A 100 0.07 28.68 7.02
CA ARG A 100 -0.80 28.04 6.00
C ARG A 100 -0.51 28.49 4.56
N GLU A 101 0.47 29.36 4.36
CA GLU A 101 0.93 29.85 3.07
C GLU A 101 1.86 28.84 2.38
N LYS A 102 2.58 28.01 3.16
CA LYS A 102 3.47 26.97 2.61
C LYS A 102 2.75 25.63 2.50
N PRO A 103 3.05 24.82 1.45
CA PRO A 103 2.57 23.44 1.37
C PRO A 103 2.99 22.63 2.60
N ILE A 104 2.09 21.80 3.10
CA ILE A 104 2.30 21.01 4.31
C ILE A 104 3.12 19.73 4.09
N ASP A 105 3.48 19.50 2.84
CA ASP A 105 3.98 18.24 2.30
C ASP A 105 5.22 17.70 3.02
N SER A 106 6.18 18.57 3.38
CA SER A 106 7.38 18.17 4.12
C SER A 106 7.03 17.62 5.50
N ILE A 107 6.06 18.24 6.19
CA ILE A 107 5.57 17.82 7.49
C ILE A 107 4.84 16.47 7.36
N ILE A 108 3.94 16.35 6.38
CA ILE A 108 3.19 15.11 6.13
C ILE A 108 4.13 13.96 5.77
N ARG A 109 5.10 14.18 4.88
CA ARG A 109 6.11 13.18 4.52
C ARG A 109 6.93 12.74 5.73
N CYS A 110 7.39 13.68 6.56
CA CYS A 110 8.12 13.34 7.78
C CYS A 110 7.26 12.51 8.74
N MET A 111 5.99 12.90 8.96
CA MET A 111 5.08 12.15 9.82
C MET A 111 4.79 10.76 9.28
N LEU A 112 4.62 10.60 7.96
CA LEU A 112 4.46 9.31 7.30
C LEU A 112 5.66 8.40 7.57
N VAL A 113 6.88 8.90 7.34
CA VAL A 113 8.11 8.13 7.58
C VAL A 113 8.25 7.76 9.06
N LEU A 114 7.94 8.66 9.97
CA LEU A 114 7.93 8.39 11.42
C LEU A 114 6.88 7.35 11.81
N ALA A 115 5.72 7.37 11.14
CA ALA A 115 4.64 6.44 11.40
C ALA A 115 4.98 5.02 10.96
N VAL A 116 5.52 4.84 9.76
CA VAL A 116 5.82 3.50 9.20
C VAL A 116 7.08 2.85 9.79
N ASN A 117 7.97 3.65 10.38
CA ASN A 117 9.24 3.20 10.96
C ASN A 117 9.25 3.36 12.49
N ALA A 118 8.12 3.08 13.14
CA ALA A 118 7.93 3.32 14.57
C ALA A 118 8.89 2.52 15.46
N LYS A 119 9.21 1.28 15.05
CA LYS A 119 10.05 0.35 15.80
C LYS A 119 11.50 0.40 15.31
N ASP A 120 12.43 0.61 16.24
CA ASP A 120 13.85 0.81 15.94
C ASP A 120 14.65 -0.49 15.71
N ARG A 121 14.04 -1.67 15.96
CA ARG A 121 14.76 -2.97 16.02
C ARG A 121 13.92 -4.15 15.52
N GLU A 122 13.56 -4.15 14.24
CA GLU A 122 12.76 -5.25 13.71
C GLU A 122 13.43 -5.90 12.52
N ARG A 123 13.75 -7.19 12.68
CA ARG A 123 13.87 -8.08 11.53
C ARG A 123 12.49 -8.24 10.93
N ILE A 124 12.42 -8.25 9.60
CA ILE A 124 11.19 -8.63 8.92
C ILE A 124 11.03 -10.13 9.12
N TYR A 125 10.06 -10.51 9.94
CA TYR A 125 9.65 -11.91 10.07
C TYR A 125 8.50 -12.16 9.12
N ARG A 126 8.70 -13.12 8.20
CA ARG A 126 7.64 -13.70 7.39
C ARG A 126 7.12 -14.93 8.08
N GLU A 127 5.81 -14.97 8.24
CA GLU A 127 5.16 -16.16 8.73
C GLU A 127 5.20 -17.27 7.69
N PRO A 128 5.27 -18.53 8.13
CA PRO A 128 5.05 -19.66 7.23
C PRO A 128 3.69 -19.54 6.54
N SER A 129 3.70 -19.64 5.22
CA SER A 129 2.50 -19.67 4.38
C SER A 129 2.48 -21.01 3.63
N PRO A 130 1.32 -21.68 3.52
CA PRO A 130 1.19 -22.85 2.66
C PRO A 130 1.21 -22.48 1.16
N PHE A 131 1.17 -21.18 0.85
CA PHE A 131 1.20 -20.64 -0.51
C PHE A 131 2.57 -20.11 -0.88
N THR A 132 2.87 -20.06 -2.18
CA THR A 132 4.05 -19.41 -2.74
C THR A 132 3.62 -18.11 -3.43
N PRO A 133 3.56 -16.98 -2.70
CA PRO A 133 3.03 -15.76 -3.27
C PRO A 133 4.00 -15.12 -4.27
N MET A 134 3.45 -14.55 -5.34
CA MET A 134 4.20 -13.98 -6.45
C MET A 134 4.41 -12.47 -6.29
N PHE A 135 5.44 -11.93 -6.95
CA PHE A 135 5.73 -10.48 -6.99
C PHE A 135 5.84 -9.82 -5.61
N MET A 136 6.44 -10.52 -4.64
CA MET A 136 6.61 -10.01 -3.27
C MET A 136 7.46 -8.74 -3.18
N GLY A 137 8.42 -8.57 -4.10
CA GLY A 137 9.27 -7.36 -4.18
C GLY A 137 8.56 -6.16 -4.79
N LEU A 138 7.46 -6.36 -5.54
CA LEU A 138 6.72 -5.27 -6.19
C LEU A 138 6.05 -4.39 -5.13
N HIS A 139 6.16 -3.07 -5.29
CA HIS A 139 5.79 -2.06 -4.28
C HIS A 139 6.50 -2.26 -2.92
N VAL A 140 7.63 -2.98 -2.91
CA VAL A 140 8.42 -3.31 -1.70
C VAL A 140 7.53 -3.93 -0.61
N LEU A 141 6.53 -4.72 -1.02
CA LEU A 141 5.55 -5.33 -0.11
C LEU A 141 6.24 -6.22 0.91
N GLU A 142 7.34 -6.87 0.53
CA GLU A 142 8.15 -7.67 1.43
C GLU A 142 8.73 -6.94 2.62
N ALA A 143 8.96 -5.62 2.52
CA ALA A 143 9.53 -4.84 3.61
C ALA A 143 8.53 -3.88 4.27
N TYR A 144 7.64 -3.26 3.49
CA TYR A 144 6.64 -2.34 4.04
C TYR A 144 5.36 -3.04 4.49
N GLY A 145 5.06 -4.23 3.95
CA GLY A 145 3.90 -5.02 4.38
C GLY A 145 4.03 -5.59 5.79
N SER A 146 5.25 -5.70 6.34
CA SER A 146 5.47 -6.27 7.68
C SER A 146 5.56 -5.23 8.80
N ARG A 147 5.28 -3.96 8.50
CA ARG A 147 5.56 -2.85 9.41
C ARG A 147 4.46 -2.64 10.42
N ASP A 148 4.86 -2.36 11.66
CA ASP A 148 3.95 -1.85 12.67
C ASP A 148 3.91 -0.32 12.62
N TYR A 149 2.71 0.22 12.54
CA TYR A 149 2.47 1.64 12.35
C TYR A 149 2.33 2.35 13.70
N SER A 150 3.00 3.50 13.87
CA SER A 150 2.77 4.35 15.03
C SER A 150 1.38 4.98 14.95
N PHE A 151 0.45 4.52 15.78
CA PHE A 151 -0.90 5.07 15.86
C PHE A 151 -0.91 6.58 16.09
N LEU A 152 0.00 7.10 16.94
CA LEU A 152 0.10 8.52 17.25
C LEU A 152 0.48 9.35 16.02
N HIS A 153 1.60 9.04 15.36
CA HIS A 153 2.05 9.79 14.18
C HIS A 153 1.05 9.66 13.03
N TRP A 154 0.46 8.47 12.85
CA TRP A 154 -0.56 8.22 11.83
C TRP A 154 -1.80 9.09 12.04
N THR A 155 -2.35 9.09 13.26
CA THR A 155 -3.56 9.85 13.62
C THR A 155 -3.35 11.35 13.51
N VAL A 156 -2.19 11.85 13.97
CA VAL A 156 -1.87 13.29 13.89
C VAL A 156 -1.71 13.72 12.44
N MET A 157 -1.00 12.93 11.61
CA MET A 157 -0.84 13.19 10.18
C MET A 157 -2.20 13.28 9.47
N TYR A 158 -3.10 12.33 9.73
CA TYR A 158 -4.45 12.33 9.15
C TYR A 158 -5.23 13.60 9.51
N LYS A 159 -5.34 13.90 10.82
CA LYS A 159 -6.05 15.09 11.31
C LYS A 159 -5.46 16.39 10.77
N LEU A 160 -4.15 16.42 10.59
CA LEU A 160 -3.46 17.57 10.02
C LEU A 160 -3.81 17.74 8.55
N LEU A 161 -3.79 16.65 7.78
CA LEU A 161 -4.10 16.67 6.35
C LEU A 161 -5.57 17.02 6.09
N GLU A 162 -6.49 16.46 6.87
CA GLU A 162 -7.93 16.78 6.83
C GLU A 162 -8.17 18.29 7.02
N LYS A 163 -7.51 18.91 8.01
CA LYS A 163 -7.58 20.36 8.24
C LYS A 163 -7.04 21.21 7.09
N HIS A 164 -6.27 20.62 6.18
CA HIS A 164 -5.66 21.28 5.02
C HIS A 164 -6.33 20.85 3.70
N GLY A 165 -7.55 20.33 3.75
CA GLY A 165 -8.34 19.99 2.56
C GLY A 165 -8.17 18.56 2.05
N GLY A 166 -7.47 17.70 2.81
CA GLY A 166 -7.33 16.28 2.50
C GLY A 166 -6.14 15.96 1.58
N ILE A 167 -6.08 14.70 1.14
CA ILE A 167 -4.95 14.15 0.40
C ILE A 167 -4.68 14.83 -0.95
N GLU A 168 -5.72 15.40 -1.57
CA GLU A 168 -5.66 16.05 -2.88
C GLU A 168 -4.91 17.39 -2.84
N THR A 169 -4.63 17.95 -1.65
CA THR A 169 -3.90 19.23 -1.52
C THR A 169 -2.39 19.07 -1.50
N LEU A 170 -1.90 17.83 -1.43
CA LEU A 170 -0.46 17.51 -1.49
C LEU A 170 0.07 17.79 -2.90
N ARG A 171 1.15 18.55 -3.00
CA ARG A 171 1.76 18.99 -4.27
C ARG A 171 3.07 18.27 -4.59
N LEU A 172 3.69 17.67 -3.58
CA LEU A 172 4.92 16.93 -3.68
C LEU A 172 4.66 15.66 -4.49
N PHE A 173 5.35 15.54 -5.63
CA PHE A 173 5.15 14.45 -6.58
C PHE A 173 5.27 13.08 -5.90
N GLY A 174 4.31 12.19 -6.16
CA GLY A 174 4.25 10.87 -5.53
C GLY A 174 3.92 10.85 -4.03
N LEU A 175 3.80 11.96 -3.31
CA LEU A 175 3.49 11.92 -1.87
C LEU A 175 2.06 11.42 -1.62
N ALA A 176 1.08 11.90 -2.39
CA ALA A 176 -0.31 11.45 -2.29
C ALA A 176 -0.42 9.95 -2.61
N TRP A 177 0.25 9.50 -3.67
CA TRP A 177 0.40 8.10 -4.03
C TRP A 177 0.98 7.26 -2.88
N GLN A 178 2.13 7.67 -2.34
CA GLN A 178 2.79 6.99 -1.22
C GLN A 178 1.88 6.88 -0.02
N LEU A 179 1.17 7.96 0.32
CA LEU A 179 0.21 7.96 1.42
C LEU A 179 -0.93 6.97 1.18
N SER A 180 -1.48 6.92 -0.05
CA SER A 180 -2.57 6.01 -0.41
C SER A 180 -2.17 4.53 -0.36
N ILE A 181 -1.01 4.15 -0.91
CA ILE A 181 -0.50 2.77 -0.85
C ILE A 181 -0.15 2.38 0.59
N THR A 182 0.43 3.32 1.35
CA THR A 182 0.80 3.07 2.74
C THR A 182 -0.44 2.88 3.62
N ASP A 183 -1.47 3.72 3.43
CA ASP A 183 -2.76 3.57 4.10
C ASP A 183 -3.43 2.24 3.75
N PHE A 184 -3.44 1.90 2.46
CA PHE A 184 -3.97 0.61 2.00
C PHE A 184 -3.19 -0.58 2.58
N THR A 185 -1.86 -0.53 2.60
CA THR A 185 -1.02 -1.61 3.17
C THR A 185 -1.29 -1.78 4.66
N ASN A 186 -1.39 -0.67 5.40
CA ASN A 186 -1.78 -0.69 6.81
C ASN A 186 -3.21 -1.23 7.01
N ALA A 187 -4.14 -0.83 6.13
CA ALA A 187 -5.51 -1.31 6.15
C ALA A 187 -5.58 -2.83 5.94
N ALA A 188 -4.82 -3.35 4.98
CA ALA A 188 -4.68 -4.78 4.73
C ALA A 188 -4.08 -5.53 5.93
N HIS A 189 -3.08 -4.94 6.59
CA HIS A 189 -2.45 -5.52 7.77
C HIS A 189 -3.39 -5.55 9.00
N THR A 190 -4.31 -4.59 9.10
CA THR A 190 -5.21 -4.42 10.26
C THR A 190 -6.66 -4.79 9.97
N LEU A 191 -6.95 -5.38 8.80
CA LEU A 191 -8.28 -5.75 8.32
C LEU A 191 -9.33 -4.62 8.38
N ARG A 192 -8.90 -3.36 8.31
CA ARG A 192 -9.80 -2.22 8.22
C ARG A 192 -10.02 -1.81 6.77
N LYS A 193 -11.00 -0.96 6.54
CA LYS A 193 -11.15 -0.25 5.28
C LYS A 193 -10.02 0.78 5.13
N PRO A 194 -9.45 0.94 3.92
CA PRO A 194 -8.56 2.07 3.64
C PRO A 194 -9.32 3.39 3.79
N LEU A 195 -8.63 4.41 4.31
CA LEU A 195 -9.17 5.76 4.52
C LEU A 195 -9.11 6.59 3.24
N TYR A 196 -8.06 6.40 2.43
CA TYR A 196 -7.86 7.14 1.19
C TYR A 196 -8.18 6.27 -0.02
N PRO A 197 -8.65 6.87 -1.13
CA PRO A 197 -8.70 6.17 -2.40
C PRO A 197 -7.27 5.82 -2.84
N ILE A 198 -7.14 4.74 -3.62
CA ILE A 198 -5.88 4.42 -4.27
C ILE A 198 -5.60 5.45 -5.38
N LEU A 199 -4.41 6.04 -5.35
CA LEU A 199 -3.99 7.08 -6.29
C LEU A 199 -2.88 6.57 -7.22
N ASP A 200 -2.64 7.25 -8.34
CA ASP A 200 -1.43 7.11 -9.14
C ASP A 200 -0.32 8.06 -8.66
N VAL A 201 0.90 7.93 -9.20
CA VAL A 201 2.06 8.78 -8.83
C VAL A 201 1.84 10.28 -9.02
N TYR A 202 0.87 10.68 -9.85
CA TYR A 202 0.48 12.06 -10.11
C TYR A 202 -0.60 12.56 -9.12
N GLY A 203 -1.04 11.72 -8.18
CA GLY A 203 -2.07 12.04 -7.19
C GLY A 203 -3.49 11.93 -7.71
N ARG A 204 -3.70 11.31 -8.88
CA ARG A 204 -5.04 11.13 -9.46
C ARG A 204 -5.63 9.80 -8.99
N LYS A 205 -6.96 9.74 -8.82
CA LYS A 205 -7.63 8.48 -8.50
C LYS A 205 -7.35 7.46 -9.59
N LEU A 206 -6.86 6.30 -9.19
CA LEU A 206 -6.56 5.23 -10.12
C LEU A 206 -7.88 4.58 -10.56
N ASP A 207 -8.11 4.58 -11.86
CA ASP A 207 -9.26 3.91 -12.47
C ASP A 207 -8.77 3.13 -13.69
N LEU A 208 -8.65 1.82 -13.51
CA LEU A 208 -8.15 0.90 -14.51
C LEU A 208 -9.25 -0.06 -14.93
N HIS A 209 -9.15 -0.55 -16.17
CA HIS A 209 -9.96 -1.64 -16.67
C HIS A 209 -9.79 -2.93 -15.83
N PRO A 210 -10.78 -3.85 -15.88
CA PRO A 210 -10.67 -5.18 -15.29
C PRO A 210 -9.36 -5.89 -15.67
N PRO A 211 -8.74 -6.69 -14.77
CA PRO A 211 -7.43 -7.27 -15.04
C PRO A 211 -7.33 -8.05 -16.35
N LEU A 212 -8.29 -8.90 -16.72
CA LEU A 212 -8.18 -9.64 -17.99
C LEU A 212 -8.17 -8.73 -19.22
N LEU A 213 -8.99 -7.67 -19.20
CA LEU A 213 -9.03 -6.69 -20.29
C LEU A 213 -7.74 -5.85 -20.32
N LEU A 214 -7.29 -5.40 -19.15
CA LEU A 214 -6.09 -4.58 -19.01
C LEU A 214 -4.83 -5.31 -19.50
N PHE A 215 -4.76 -6.63 -19.26
CA PHE A 215 -3.62 -7.45 -19.62
C PHE A 215 -3.82 -8.29 -20.90
N ALA A 216 -4.93 -8.09 -21.64
CA ALA A 216 -5.19 -8.77 -22.89
C ALA A 216 -4.07 -8.58 -23.94
N PRO A 217 -3.48 -7.39 -24.13
CA PRO A 217 -2.35 -7.19 -25.05
C PRO A 217 -1.11 -8.03 -24.70
N TYR A 218 -1.02 -8.50 -23.46
CA TYR A 218 0.09 -9.32 -22.96
C TYR A 218 -0.25 -10.81 -22.92
N GLY A 219 -1.39 -11.23 -23.50
CA GLY A 219 -1.79 -12.64 -23.60
C GLY A 219 -2.65 -13.15 -22.46
N CYS A 220 -3.16 -12.27 -21.57
CA CYS A 220 -4.10 -12.63 -20.51
C CYS A 220 -5.57 -12.42 -20.88
N GLY A 221 -5.89 -12.33 -22.17
CA GLY A 221 -7.24 -12.06 -22.66
C GLY A 221 -8.15 -13.28 -22.65
N TYR A 222 -9.43 -13.04 -22.96
CA TYR A 222 -10.40 -14.12 -23.16
C TYR A 222 -9.95 -14.99 -24.34
N SER A 223 -9.67 -16.27 -24.06
CA SER A 223 -9.46 -17.25 -25.13
C SER A 223 -10.82 -17.57 -25.75
N ASP A 224 -10.90 -17.56 -27.08
CA ASP A 224 -12.10 -17.98 -27.79
C ASP A 224 -12.43 -19.43 -27.38
N GLY A 225 -13.61 -19.66 -26.78
CA GLY A 225 -14.04 -20.96 -26.27
C GLY A 225 -13.87 -21.22 -24.75
N GLN A 226 -13.35 -20.27 -23.96
CA GLN A 226 -13.42 -20.36 -22.50
C GLN A 226 -14.82 -19.96 -21.99
N TRP A 227 -15.60 -20.95 -21.56
CA TRP A 227 -16.96 -20.75 -21.03
C TRP A 227 -17.00 -20.12 -19.63
N GLN A 228 -15.88 -20.12 -18.90
CA GLN A 228 -15.79 -19.56 -17.54
C GLN A 228 -14.51 -18.75 -17.39
N THR A 229 -14.66 -17.53 -16.91
CA THR A 229 -13.56 -16.61 -16.64
C THR A 229 -13.09 -16.80 -15.19
N PRO A 230 -11.79 -16.66 -14.89
CA PRO A 230 -11.31 -16.70 -13.51
C PRO A 230 -12.14 -15.82 -12.58
N GLY A 231 -12.70 -16.41 -11.52
CA GLY A 231 -13.57 -15.71 -10.56
C GLY A 231 -15.06 -15.65 -10.93
N SER A 232 -15.49 -16.08 -12.12
CA SER A 232 -16.90 -15.99 -12.55
C SER A 232 -17.87 -16.79 -11.69
N GLY A 233 -17.39 -17.75 -10.90
CA GLY A 233 -18.23 -18.51 -9.94
C GLY A 233 -18.91 -17.62 -8.89
N PHE A 234 -18.39 -16.43 -8.60
CA PHE A 234 -19.06 -15.48 -7.70
C PHE A 234 -20.33 -14.87 -8.29
N ASN A 235 -20.56 -14.97 -9.60
CA ASN A 235 -21.79 -14.47 -10.25
C ASN A 235 -23.06 -15.15 -9.70
N GLU A 236 -22.95 -16.35 -9.12
CA GLU A 236 -24.04 -17.02 -8.41
C GLU A 236 -24.67 -16.15 -7.30
N LEU A 237 -23.91 -15.24 -6.69
CA LEU A 237 -24.41 -14.31 -5.66
C LEU A 237 -25.46 -13.33 -6.19
N VAL A 238 -25.45 -13.03 -7.50
CA VAL A 238 -26.45 -12.16 -8.14
C VAL A 238 -27.76 -12.90 -8.40
N PHE A 239 -27.72 -14.24 -8.47
CA PHE A 239 -28.90 -15.08 -8.73
C PHE A 239 -29.54 -15.66 -7.46
N MET A 240 -29.05 -15.26 -6.28
CA MET A 240 -29.64 -15.67 -5.01
C MET A 240 -31.07 -15.14 -4.84
N GLN A 241 -31.81 -15.77 -3.91
CA GLN A 241 -33.17 -15.33 -3.54
C GLN A 241 -33.24 -13.84 -3.22
N GLN A 242 -32.23 -13.32 -2.52
CA GLN A 242 -31.99 -11.89 -2.42
C GLN A 242 -30.61 -11.59 -3.02
N PRO A 243 -30.55 -10.98 -4.23
CA PRO A 243 -29.31 -10.74 -4.94
C PRO A 243 -28.35 -9.84 -4.18
N VAL A 244 -27.05 -10.14 -4.24
CA VAL A 244 -26.00 -9.18 -3.88
C VAL A 244 -25.88 -8.13 -4.99
N HIS A 245 -25.53 -6.89 -4.64
CA HIS A 245 -25.23 -5.85 -5.63
C HIS A 245 -24.10 -6.30 -6.57
N GLY A 246 -24.33 -6.22 -7.88
CA GLY A 246 -23.40 -6.73 -8.89
C GLY A 246 -22.00 -6.09 -8.86
N GLU A 247 -21.90 -4.84 -8.41
CA GLU A 247 -20.63 -4.14 -8.21
C GLU A 247 -19.75 -4.82 -7.14
N LEU A 248 -20.34 -5.39 -6.09
CA LEU A 248 -19.59 -6.10 -5.05
C LEU A 248 -19.10 -7.45 -5.57
N VAL A 249 -19.95 -8.14 -6.32
CA VAL A 249 -19.61 -9.42 -6.97
C VAL A 249 -18.48 -9.23 -7.98
N THR A 250 -18.52 -8.13 -8.74
CA THR A 250 -17.48 -7.77 -9.71
C THR A 250 -16.10 -7.65 -9.04
N VAL A 251 -16.03 -7.13 -7.81
CA VAL A 251 -14.76 -7.06 -7.05
C VAL A 251 -14.20 -8.46 -6.76
N PHE A 252 -15.04 -9.44 -6.43
CA PHE A 252 -14.58 -10.82 -6.24
C PHE A 252 -14.07 -11.43 -7.56
N CYS A 253 -14.78 -11.20 -8.66
CA CYS A 253 -14.34 -11.64 -9.99
C CYS A 253 -12.95 -11.06 -10.33
N HIS A 254 -12.74 -9.76 -10.11
CA HIS A 254 -11.47 -9.10 -10.40
C HIS A 254 -10.28 -9.65 -9.58
N VAL A 255 -10.49 -10.16 -8.38
CA VAL A 255 -9.40 -10.83 -7.62
C VAL A 255 -9.03 -12.16 -8.29
N GLY A 256 -10.01 -12.92 -8.80
CA GLY A 256 -9.77 -14.13 -9.58
C GLY A 256 -9.02 -13.84 -10.89
N GLU A 257 -9.46 -12.82 -11.62
CA GLU A 257 -8.79 -12.33 -12.82
C GLU A 257 -7.35 -11.88 -12.55
N LEU A 258 -7.14 -11.10 -11.49
CA LEU A 258 -5.81 -10.65 -11.09
C LEU A 258 -4.89 -11.83 -10.74
N SER A 259 -5.41 -12.82 -10.03
CA SER A 259 -4.63 -14.02 -9.70
C SER A 259 -4.15 -14.75 -10.96
N TYR A 260 -5.04 -14.93 -11.93
CA TYR A 260 -4.69 -15.50 -13.23
C TYR A 260 -3.62 -14.68 -13.98
N VAL A 261 -3.78 -13.35 -14.02
CA VAL A 261 -2.80 -12.45 -14.62
C VAL A 261 -1.43 -12.60 -13.93
N MET A 262 -1.40 -12.58 -12.60
CA MET A 262 -0.15 -12.72 -11.84
C MET A 262 0.52 -14.07 -12.14
N ASP A 263 -0.23 -15.16 -12.16
CA ASP A 263 0.30 -16.49 -12.51
C ASP A 263 0.91 -16.50 -13.91
N HIS A 264 0.18 -15.98 -14.90
CA HIS A 264 0.65 -15.88 -16.28
C HIS A 264 1.94 -15.05 -16.40
N MET A 265 1.98 -13.88 -15.74
CA MET A 265 3.13 -12.97 -15.78
C MET A 265 4.35 -13.53 -15.03
N SER A 266 4.15 -14.40 -14.04
CA SER A 266 5.26 -14.97 -13.25
C SER A 266 6.24 -15.81 -14.08
N THR A 267 5.75 -16.36 -15.19
CA THR A 267 6.54 -17.19 -16.13
C THR A 267 7.21 -16.38 -17.24
N ARG A 268 7.03 -15.06 -17.26
CA ARG A 268 7.46 -14.18 -18.34
C ARG A 268 8.43 -13.11 -17.85
N SER A 269 9.30 -12.64 -18.77
CA SER A 269 10.07 -11.42 -18.53
C SER A 269 9.14 -10.22 -18.63
N CYS A 270 8.95 -9.52 -17.52
CA CYS A 270 8.18 -8.27 -17.47
C CYS A 270 9.14 -7.08 -17.46
N ASP A 271 8.87 -6.09 -18.31
CA ASP A 271 9.58 -4.82 -18.25
C ASP A 271 9.08 -3.93 -17.09
N ALA A 272 9.75 -2.80 -16.88
CA ALA A 272 9.42 -1.86 -15.81
C ALA A 272 7.98 -1.31 -15.89
N GLN A 273 7.49 -0.99 -17.09
CA GLN A 273 6.17 -0.40 -17.28
C GLN A 273 5.07 -1.44 -16.98
N LEU A 274 5.27 -2.68 -17.43
CA LEU A 274 4.37 -3.78 -17.18
C LEU A 274 4.31 -4.14 -15.68
N LEU A 275 5.45 -4.15 -15.00
CA LEU A 275 5.50 -4.37 -13.54
C LEU A 275 4.80 -3.26 -12.78
N ASP A 276 4.99 -2.01 -13.17
CA ASP A 276 4.32 -0.86 -12.58
C ASP A 276 2.78 -0.94 -12.80
N LEU A 277 2.34 -1.32 -14.01
CA LEU A 277 0.92 -1.55 -14.31
C LEU A 277 0.32 -2.71 -13.51
N LEU A 278 1.07 -3.80 -13.35
CA LEU A 278 0.69 -4.92 -12.48
C LEU A 278 0.58 -4.48 -11.03
N GLY A 279 1.48 -3.62 -10.57
CA GLY A 279 1.47 -3.02 -9.24
C GLY A 279 0.21 -2.19 -9.01
N ASP A 280 -0.13 -1.31 -9.97
CA ASP A 280 -1.30 -0.44 -9.91
C ASP A 280 -2.61 -1.25 -9.96
N SER A 281 -2.72 -2.22 -10.88
CA SER A 281 -3.87 -3.13 -10.97
C SER A 281 -4.05 -3.94 -9.67
N ARG A 282 -2.96 -4.51 -9.15
CA ARG A 282 -2.96 -5.20 -7.86
C ARG A 282 -3.40 -4.29 -6.72
N GLY A 283 -2.88 -3.06 -6.66
CA GLY A 283 -3.27 -2.08 -5.65
C GLY A 283 -4.77 -1.74 -5.73
N LEU A 284 -5.29 -1.49 -6.94
CA LEU A 284 -6.68 -1.11 -7.17
C LEU A 284 -7.67 -2.23 -6.82
N VAL A 285 -7.42 -3.45 -7.31
CA VAL A 285 -8.32 -4.59 -7.07
C VAL A 285 -8.41 -4.90 -5.58
N HIS A 286 -7.29 -4.93 -4.88
CA HIS A 286 -7.31 -5.18 -3.45
C HIS A 286 -7.86 -4.00 -2.65
N HIS A 287 -7.57 -2.76 -3.04
CA HIS A 287 -8.20 -1.59 -2.41
C HIS A 287 -9.73 -1.70 -2.45
N ARG A 288 -10.29 -2.02 -3.63
CA ARG A 288 -11.74 -2.28 -3.80
C ARG A 288 -12.24 -3.42 -2.91
N LEU A 289 -11.50 -4.54 -2.82
CA LEU A 289 -11.83 -5.68 -1.95
C LEU A 289 -11.90 -5.28 -0.47
N PHE A 290 -10.90 -4.55 0.02
CA PHE A 290 -10.85 -4.12 1.42
C PHE A 290 -11.86 -3.01 1.74
N SER A 291 -12.33 -2.28 0.73
CA SER A 291 -13.38 -1.27 0.87
C SER A 291 -14.81 -1.83 0.85
N LEU A 292 -14.99 -3.12 0.51
CA LEU A 292 -16.31 -3.75 0.46
C LEU A 292 -17.06 -3.62 1.81
N PRO A 293 -18.41 -3.53 1.77
CA PRO A 293 -19.22 -3.54 2.99
C PRO A 293 -18.90 -4.75 3.88
N ASN A 294 -18.81 -4.51 5.19
CA ASN A 294 -18.53 -5.52 6.20
C ASN A 294 -19.71 -5.67 7.17
N GLU A 295 -19.51 -6.39 8.27
CA GLU A 295 -20.53 -6.70 9.28
C GLU A 295 -21.06 -5.44 9.99
N ASP A 296 -20.32 -4.33 9.94
CA ASP A 296 -20.70 -3.04 10.52
C ASP A 296 -21.58 -2.19 9.58
N ASP A 297 -21.74 -2.60 8.31
CA ASP A 297 -22.56 -1.89 7.33
C ASP A 297 -24.01 -2.38 7.31
N THR A 298 -24.91 -1.48 6.90
CA THR A 298 -26.32 -1.81 6.67
C THR A 298 -26.47 -2.82 5.53
N SER A 299 -27.35 -3.81 5.70
CA SER A 299 -27.56 -4.89 4.72
C SER A 299 -28.01 -4.39 3.34
N ASP A 300 -28.67 -3.23 3.24
CA ASP A 300 -29.06 -2.61 1.96
C ASP A 300 -27.86 -2.22 1.06
N LYS A 301 -26.66 -2.02 1.66
CA LYS A 301 -25.43 -1.81 0.89
C LYS A 301 -24.90 -3.10 0.26
N ILE A 302 -25.39 -4.26 0.71
CA ILE A 302 -24.91 -5.58 0.29
C ILE A 302 -25.95 -6.23 -0.62
N LEU A 303 -27.19 -6.29 -0.15
CA LEU A 303 -28.30 -6.98 -0.79
C LEU A 303 -29.22 -5.98 -1.47
N GLN A 304 -29.68 -6.33 -2.67
CA GLN A 304 -30.68 -5.55 -3.40
C GLN A 304 -32.02 -5.63 -2.68
N GLN A 305 -32.75 -4.51 -2.65
CA GLN A 305 -34.14 -4.50 -2.23
C GLN A 305 -35.00 -5.05 -3.37
N LEU A 306 -35.90 -5.97 -3.05
CA LEU A 306 -36.85 -6.53 -4.01
C LEU A 306 -38.17 -5.76 -3.89
N ASP A 307 -38.80 -5.48 -5.02
CA ASP A 307 -40.07 -4.71 -5.09
C ASP A 307 -41.23 -5.37 -4.32
N ASN A 308 -41.10 -6.66 -3.95
CA ASN A 308 -42.13 -7.45 -3.29
C ASN A 308 -42.16 -7.30 -1.74
N GLY A 309 -41.60 -6.23 -1.19
CA GLY A 309 -41.59 -5.95 0.25
C GLY A 309 -40.43 -6.64 0.99
N PRO A 310 -40.23 -6.34 2.29
CA PRO A 310 -39.10 -6.86 3.04
C PRO A 310 -39.12 -8.38 3.07
N SER A 311 -37.98 -9.00 2.78
CA SER A 311 -37.72 -10.43 2.98
C SER A 311 -37.78 -10.76 4.47
N ILE A 312 -38.98 -10.84 5.05
CA ILE A 312 -39.19 -11.21 6.45
C ILE A 312 -38.94 -12.73 6.56
N GLY A 313 -37.71 -13.13 6.89
CA GLY A 313 -37.39 -14.55 7.13
C GLY A 313 -35.90 -14.91 7.13
N GLY A 314 -35.59 -16.19 7.35
CA GLY A 314 -34.22 -16.72 7.41
C GLY A 314 -33.42 -16.65 6.09
N GLY A 315 -34.07 -16.40 4.96
CA GLY A 315 -33.42 -16.26 3.64
C GLY A 315 -32.52 -15.02 3.56
N HIS A 316 -32.98 -13.87 4.07
CA HIS A 316 -32.19 -12.63 4.09
C HIS A 316 -30.87 -12.82 4.85
N LYS A 317 -30.96 -13.38 6.06
CA LYS A 317 -29.81 -13.68 6.90
C LYS A 317 -28.83 -14.63 6.21
N ARG A 318 -29.34 -15.67 5.55
CA ARG A 318 -28.50 -16.64 4.83
C ARG A 318 -27.77 -16.03 3.63
N CYS A 319 -28.42 -15.18 2.84
CA CYS A 319 -27.78 -14.47 1.74
C CYS A 319 -26.68 -13.52 2.24
N LEU A 320 -26.93 -12.84 3.36
CA LEU A 320 -25.95 -11.97 4.00
C LEU A 320 -24.74 -12.79 4.52
N GLU A 321 -24.98 -13.90 5.22
CA GLU A 321 -23.92 -14.81 5.70
C GLU A 321 -23.07 -15.38 4.55
N LEU A 322 -23.70 -15.72 3.41
CA LEU A 322 -22.98 -16.17 2.22
C LEU A 322 -22.05 -15.08 1.67
N TYR A 323 -22.54 -13.85 1.55
CA TYR A 323 -21.70 -12.71 1.14
C TYR A 323 -20.51 -12.51 2.10
N HIS A 324 -20.74 -12.49 3.41
CA HIS A 324 -19.66 -12.33 4.39
C HIS A 324 -18.65 -13.48 4.32
N THR A 325 -19.12 -14.70 4.10
CA THR A 325 -18.25 -15.87 3.92
C THR A 325 -17.38 -15.72 2.67
N CYS A 326 -17.96 -15.32 1.53
CA CYS A 326 -17.21 -15.04 0.31
C CYS A 326 -16.19 -13.92 0.51
N ARG A 327 -16.60 -12.80 1.13
CA ARG A 327 -15.73 -11.67 1.43
C ARG A 327 -14.53 -12.10 2.29
N LEU A 328 -14.79 -12.82 3.38
CA LEU A 328 -13.72 -13.30 4.27
C LEU A 328 -12.76 -14.26 3.55
N ALA A 329 -13.28 -15.20 2.76
CA ALA A 329 -12.46 -16.10 1.95
C ALA A 329 -11.57 -15.32 0.97
N MET A 330 -12.10 -14.28 0.33
CA MET A 330 -11.34 -13.44 -0.59
C MET A 330 -10.29 -12.58 0.11
N LEU A 331 -10.56 -12.07 1.31
CA LEU A 331 -9.56 -11.35 2.12
C LEU A 331 -8.42 -12.28 2.56
N LEU A 332 -8.74 -13.51 2.96
CA LEU A 332 -7.73 -14.53 3.28
C LEU A 332 -6.90 -14.88 2.04
N TYR A 333 -7.54 -15.14 0.91
CA TYR A 333 -6.85 -15.42 -0.34
C TYR A 333 -5.93 -14.26 -0.75
N ALA A 334 -6.44 -13.03 -0.69
CA ALA A 334 -5.68 -11.83 -0.99
C ALA A 334 -4.44 -11.68 -0.12
N THR A 335 -4.61 -11.69 1.20
CA THR A 335 -3.51 -11.47 2.16
C THR A 335 -2.42 -12.54 2.12
N HIS A 336 -2.71 -13.70 1.54
CA HIS A 336 -1.77 -14.83 1.47
C HIS A 336 -1.20 -15.10 0.07
N VAL A 337 -1.90 -14.72 -1.00
CA VAL A 337 -1.57 -15.12 -2.38
C VAL A 337 -1.30 -13.91 -3.26
N THR A 338 -2.32 -13.07 -3.50
CA THR A 338 -2.25 -11.98 -4.50
C THR A 338 -1.77 -10.65 -3.93
N PHE A 339 -1.83 -10.45 -2.62
CA PHE A 339 -1.26 -9.34 -1.86
C PHE A 339 -0.64 -9.85 -0.55
N PRO A 340 0.50 -10.58 -0.62
CA PRO A 340 1.06 -11.32 0.50
C PRO A 340 1.62 -10.41 1.60
N VAL A 341 0.81 -10.09 2.60
CA VAL A 341 1.23 -9.32 3.76
C VAL A 341 2.06 -10.23 4.68
N PRO A 342 3.35 -9.94 4.97
CA PRO A 342 4.25 -10.83 5.71
C PRO A 342 3.79 -11.33 7.09
N ARG A 343 2.87 -10.62 7.75
CA ARG A 343 2.39 -10.86 9.12
C ARG A 343 0.88 -11.11 9.18
N SER A 344 0.41 -12.10 8.44
CA SER A 344 -1.00 -12.53 8.36
C SER A 344 -1.59 -13.19 9.62
N ILE A 345 -0.83 -13.54 10.68
CA ILE A 345 -1.38 -14.15 11.90
C ILE A 345 -2.13 -13.10 12.72
N ALA A 346 -1.67 -11.84 12.71
CA ALA A 346 -2.41 -10.75 13.33
C ALA A 346 -3.79 -10.54 12.70
N VAL A 347 -3.90 -10.86 11.41
CA VAL A 347 -5.15 -10.85 10.61
C VAL A 347 -6.07 -12.05 10.94
N ARG A 348 -5.56 -13.11 11.58
CA ARG A 348 -6.30 -14.35 11.90
C ARG A 348 -6.95 -14.38 13.29
N ARG A 349 -6.64 -13.41 14.15
CA ARG A 349 -7.18 -13.31 15.52
C ARG A 349 -8.24 -12.23 15.58
#